data_AF-A0A942AEY7-F1
#
_entry.id   AF-A0A942AEY7-F1
#
_cell.length_a   1.000
_cell.length_b   1.000
_cell.length_c   1.000
_cell.angle_alpha   90.00
_cell.angle_beta   90.00
_cell.angle_gamma   90.00
#
_symmetry.space_group_name_H-M   'P 1'
#
loop_
_entity.id
_entity.type
_entity.pdbx_description
1 polymer ?
#
loop_
_entity_poly.entity_id
_entity_poly.type
_entity_poly.pdbx_seq_one_letter_code
_entity_poly.pdbx_strand_id
1 'polypeptide(L)'
;MERARAYRIKYDTYKRKNIESSIMEEIERDNIGLRGKFVKQEKSSNGSIQRYLRLTQLIPKLQDLVDNNKLSINVGEKVSFLPNEEQKILAEILEKRKIKLSESIVKRIRKAVEECRKIDEKNILTKEQILDLIKMKKEEVEDIITITFSKEEKKKYFDDYNSIEEIKNYILKVLESR
;
A
#
# COMPACT_ATOMS: atom_id res chain seq x y z
N MET A 1 14.81 -7.03 -10.36
CA MET A 1 15.45 -6.96 -9.03
C MET A 1 16.83 -6.32 -9.07
N GLU A 2 17.59 -6.44 -10.15
CA GLU A 2 18.91 -5.79 -10.30
C GLU A 2 18.87 -4.29 -9.97
N ARG A 3 17.92 -3.54 -10.53
CA ARG A 3 17.70 -2.12 -10.22
C ARG A 3 17.38 -1.87 -8.73
N ALA A 4 16.60 -2.75 -8.10
CA ALA A 4 16.29 -2.65 -6.66
C ALA A 4 17.55 -2.85 -5.80
N ARG A 5 18.38 -3.84 -6.13
CA ARG A 5 19.65 -4.12 -5.46
C ARG A 5 20.63 -2.96 -5.62
N ALA A 6 20.74 -2.40 -6.83
CA ALA A 6 21.58 -1.24 -7.10
C ALA A 6 21.16 -0.02 -6.25
N TYR A 7 19.86 0.31 -6.20
CA TYR A 7 19.37 1.39 -5.34
C TYR A 7 19.63 1.13 -3.86
N ARG A 8 19.51 -0.12 -3.39
CA ARG A 8 19.80 -0.48 -2.00
C ARG A 8 21.27 -0.29 -1.65
N ILE A 9 22.18 -0.79 -2.48
CA ILE A 9 23.63 -0.61 -2.28
C ILE A 9 23.96 0.90 -2.23
N LYS A 10 23.50 1.66 -3.23
CA LYS A 10 23.73 3.11 -3.28
C LYS A 10 23.18 3.83 -2.05
N TYR A 11 21.96 3.50 -1.62
CA TYR A 11 21.34 4.11 -0.46
C TYR A 11 22.06 3.74 0.84
N ASP A 12 22.47 2.48 1.02
CA ASP A 12 23.22 2.03 2.20
C ASP A 12 24.62 2.66 2.25
N THR A 13 25.32 2.76 1.10
CA THR A 13 26.60 3.49 1.00
C THR A 13 26.42 4.98 1.31
N TYR A 14 25.39 5.61 0.76
CA TYR A 14 25.07 7.01 1.06
C TYR A 14 24.77 7.18 2.55
N LYS A 15 23.98 6.27 3.14
CA LYS A 15 23.64 6.27 4.55
C LYS A 15 24.86 6.17 5.44
N ARG A 16 25.75 5.20 5.20
CA ARG A 16 27.01 5.05 5.96
C ARG A 16 27.86 6.33 5.90
N LYS A 17 28.13 6.84 4.70
CA LYS A 17 28.94 8.05 4.48
C LYS A 17 28.38 9.31 5.14
N ASN A 18 27.06 9.41 5.29
CA ASN A 18 26.39 10.62 5.82
C ASN A 18 25.92 10.48 7.28
N ILE A 19 26.09 9.30 7.90
CA ILE A 19 25.76 9.05 9.32
C ILE A 19 27.02 8.88 10.17
N GLU A 20 28.16 8.44 9.62
CA GLU A 20 29.44 8.39 10.34
C GLU A 20 30.00 9.79 10.72
N SER A 21 29.39 10.90 10.29
CA SER A 21 29.96 12.25 10.46
C SER A 21 29.50 13.04 11.69
N SER A 22 28.43 12.68 12.42
CA SER A 22 28.22 13.20 13.80
C SER A 22 27.09 12.48 14.53
N ILE A 23 27.37 12.04 15.76
CA ILE A 23 26.39 11.54 16.74
C ILE A 23 25.43 12.67 17.20
N MET A 24 25.81 13.94 16.94
CA MET A 24 25.02 15.14 17.30
C MET A 24 23.95 15.51 16.24
N GLU A 25 24.11 15.19 14.96
CA GLU A 25 23.06 15.40 13.93
C GLU A 25 22.07 14.21 13.83
N GLU A 26 22.31 13.15 14.60
CA GLU A 26 21.57 11.88 14.58
C GLU A 26 20.11 12.03 15.07
N ILE A 27 19.82 13.03 15.89
CA ILE A 27 18.49 13.32 16.44
C ILE A 27 17.66 14.24 15.53
N GLU A 28 18.30 15.08 14.71
CA GLU A 28 17.60 16.06 13.84
C GLU A 28 17.33 15.56 12.42
N ARG A 29 18.05 14.53 11.95
CA ARG A 29 17.88 14.01 10.58
C ARG A 29 16.97 12.79 10.56
N ASP A 30 15.66 13.06 10.57
CA ASP A 30 14.65 12.07 10.18
C ASP A 30 15.11 11.30 8.93
N ASN A 31 14.85 9.98 8.89
CA ASN A 31 15.13 9.15 7.70
C ASN A 31 14.54 9.76 6.40
N ILE A 32 13.53 10.63 6.53
CA ILE A 32 12.92 11.43 5.46
C ILE A 32 13.92 12.45 4.87
N GLY A 33 14.70 13.15 5.70
CA GLY A 33 15.70 14.13 5.27
C GLY A 33 16.89 13.50 4.52
N LEU A 34 17.40 12.37 5.02
CA LEU A 34 18.49 11.65 4.38
C LEU A 34 18.06 11.07 3.02
N ARG A 35 16.86 10.49 2.95
CA ARG A 35 16.28 9.99 1.69
C ARG A 35 16.00 11.13 0.71
N GLY A 36 15.51 12.28 1.17
CA GLY A 36 15.30 13.46 0.34
C GLY A 36 16.58 13.97 -0.31
N LYS A 37 17.71 13.97 0.40
CA LYS A 37 19.02 14.33 -0.18
C LYS A 37 19.51 13.30 -1.20
N PHE A 38 19.35 12.00 -0.91
CA PHE A 38 19.68 10.93 -1.85
C PHE A 38 18.85 10.99 -3.15
N VAL A 39 17.56 11.31 -3.03
CA VAL A 39 16.63 11.51 -4.16
C VAL A 39 17.13 12.61 -5.10
N LYS A 40 17.61 13.74 -4.54
CA LYS A 40 18.21 14.83 -5.33
C LYS A 40 19.48 14.37 -6.06
N GLN A 41 20.33 13.59 -5.40
CA GLN A 41 21.58 13.08 -5.98
C GLN A 41 21.34 12.09 -7.13
N GLU A 42 20.40 11.16 -6.97
CA GLU A 42 20.08 10.14 -7.98
C GLU A 42 19.19 10.66 -9.12
N LYS A 43 18.81 11.96 -9.11
CA LYS A 43 17.91 12.60 -10.09
C LYS A 43 16.66 11.75 -10.39
N SER A 44 16.15 11.05 -9.38
CA SER A 44 15.04 10.09 -9.47
C SER A 44 13.93 10.52 -8.53
N SER A 45 12.67 10.16 -8.78
CA SER A 45 11.59 10.52 -7.87
C SER A 45 11.67 9.75 -6.54
N ASN A 46 11.24 10.40 -5.45
CA ASN A 46 11.18 9.79 -4.13
C ASN A 46 10.37 8.49 -4.13
N GLY A 47 9.24 8.49 -4.84
CA GLY A 47 8.40 7.29 -5.01
C GLY A 47 9.13 6.15 -5.75
N SER A 48 9.92 6.46 -6.78
CA SER A 48 10.69 5.43 -7.50
C SER A 48 11.74 4.80 -6.61
N ILE A 49 12.55 5.61 -5.92
CA ILE A 49 13.57 5.11 -5.01
C ILE A 49 12.95 4.29 -3.88
N GLN A 50 11.89 4.82 -3.25
CA GLN A 50 11.19 4.11 -2.19
C GLN A 50 10.65 2.76 -2.66
N ARG A 51 10.03 2.70 -3.84
CA ARG A 51 9.53 1.47 -4.44
C ARG A 51 10.62 0.43 -4.60
N TYR A 52 11.75 0.81 -5.21
CA TYR A 52 12.86 -0.10 -5.43
C TYR A 52 13.53 -0.54 -4.12
N LEU A 53 13.69 0.35 -3.15
CA LEU A 53 14.16 -0.03 -1.81
C LEU A 53 13.20 -1.01 -1.15
N ARG A 54 11.88 -0.80 -1.28
CA ARG A 54 10.85 -1.68 -0.73
C ARG A 54 10.89 -3.08 -1.33
N LEU A 55 11.12 -3.21 -2.64
CA LEU A 55 11.27 -4.52 -3.28
C LEU A 55 12.39 -5.38 -2.66
N THR A 56 13.43 -4.77 -2.07
CA THR A 56 14.49 -5.54 -1.37
C THR A 56 14.05 -6.17 -0.06
N GLN A 57 12.88 -5.77 0.48
CA GLN A 57 12.27 -6.34 1.68
C GLN A 57 11.35 -7.53 1.35
N LEU A 58 11.23 -7.91 0.07
CA LEU A 58 10.58 -9.15 -0.32
C LEU A 58 11.49 -10.34 -0.01
N ILE A 59 10.90 -11.46 0.41
CA ILE A 59 11.62 -12.74 0.48
C ILE A 59 12.09 -13.18 -0.91
N PRO A 60 13.18 -13.97 -1.02
CA PRO A 60 13.78 -14.33 -2.32
C PRO A 60 12.78 -14.89 -3.33
N LYS A 61 11.91 -15.80 -2.88
CA LYS A 61 10.86 -16.42 -3.69
C LYS A 61 9.90 -15.40 -4.33
N LEU A 62 9.56 -14.33 -3.63
CA LEU A 62 8.72 -13.25 -4.18
C LEU A 62 9.53 -12.29 -5.07
N GLN A 63 10.82 -12.08 -4.79
CA GLN A 63 11.73 -11.35 -5.68
C GLN A 63 11.82 -12.04 -7.05
N ASP A 64 11.92 -13.36 -7.07
CA ASP A 64 11.95 -14.16 -8.31
C ASP A 64 10.64 -14.02 -9.09
N LEU A 65 9.49 -13.95 -8.42
CA LEU A 65 8.21 -13.70 -9.09
C LEU A 65 8.15 -12.31 -9.73
N VAL A 66 8.80 -11.30 -9.12
CA VAL A 66 8.92 -9.96 -9.72
C VAL A 66 9.82 -9.99 -10.94
N ASP A 67 10.98 -10.66 -10.85
CA ASP A 67 11.92 -10.78 -11.98
C ASP A 67 11.30 -11.51 -13.17
N ASN A 68 10.51 -12.55 -12.91
CA ASN A 68 9.80 -13.30 -13.94
C ASN A 68 8.51 -12.63 -14.43
N ASN A 69 8.24 -11.37 -14.06
CA ASN A 69 7.03 -10.62 -14.40
C ASN A 69 5.70 -11.29 -13.96
N LYS A 70 5.77 -12.27 -13.06
CA LYS A 70 4.58 -12.94 -12.47
C LYS A 70 3.96 -12.08 -11.38
N LEU A 71 4.75 -11.22 -10.74
CA LEU A 71 4.32 -10.20 -9.78
C LEU A 71 4.74 -8.83 -10.30
N SER A 72 3.80 -7.90 -10.49
CA SER A 72 4.17 -6.55 -10.95
C SER A 72 4.97 -5.80 -9.87
N ILE A 73 5.83 -4.86 -10.29
CA ILE A 73 6.65 -4.05 -9.38
C ILE A 73 5.78 -3.31 -8.35
N ASN A 74 4.62 -2.77 -8.75
CA ASN A 74 3.71 -2.06 -7.84
C ASN A 74 3.09 -3.02 -6.81
N VAL A 75 2.67 -4.20 -7.24
CA VAL A 75 2.11 -5.20 -6.31
C VAL A 75 3.20 -5.73 -5.39
N GLY A 76 4.41 -6.00 -5.91
CA GLY A 76 5.57 -6.37 -5.12
C GLY A 76 5.94 -5.31 -4.08
N GLU A 77 5.85 -4.02 -4.44
CA GLU A 77 5.99 -2.92 -3.48
C GLU A 77 4.98 -3.05 -2.34
N LYS A 78 3.69 -3.26 -2.63
CA LYS A 78 2.66 -3.40 -1.59
C LYS A 78 2.87 -4.64 -0.72
N VAL A 79 3.29 -5.76 -1.33
CA VAL A 79 3.59 -7.03 -0.63
C VAL A 79 4.80 -6.90 0.29
N SER A 80 5.78 -6.05 -0.05
CA SER A 80 6.98 -5.83 0.77
C SER A 80 6.72 -5.19 2.14
N PHE A 81 5.50 -4.73 2.38
CA PHE A 81 5.06 -4.25 3.70
C PHE A 81 4.44 -5.36 4.54
N LEU A 82 4.17 -6.53 3.95
CA LEU A 82 3.80 -7.69 4.74
C LEU A 82 5.03 -8.20 5.51
N PRO A 83 4.84 -8.69 6.74
CA PRO A 83 5.88 -9.37 7.48
C PRO A 83 6.31 -10.67 6.77
N ASN A 84 7.50 -11.15 7.10
CA ASN A 84 8.13 -12.26 6.38
C ASN A 84 7.33 -13.56 6.41
N GLU A 85 6.61 -13.83 7.51
CA GLU A 85 5.82 -15.07 7.64
C GLU A 85 4.63 -15.08 6.66
N GLU A 86 3.87 -13.98 6.57
CA GLU A 86 2.77 -13.84 5.63
C GLU A 86 3.28 -13.77 4.19
N GLN A 87 4.47 -13.22 3.94
CA GLN A 87 5.12 -13.29 2.63
C GLN A 87 5.42 -14.74 2.22
N LYS A 88 5.90 -15.60 3.13
CA LYS A 88 6.14 -17.02 2.85
C LYS A 88 4.85 -17.73 2.47
N ILE A 89 3.79 -17.54 3.26
CA ILE A 89 2.47 -18.14 3.01
C ILE A 89 1.91 -17.67 1.65
N LEU A 90 2.00 -16.37 1.36
CA LEU A 90 1.57 -15.81 0.08
C LEU A 90 2.36 -16.40 -1.09
N ALA A 91 3.68 -16.55 -0.95
CA ALA A 91 4.52 -17.14 -1.99
C ALA A 91 4.15 -18.60 -2.27
N GLU A 92 3.86 -19.40 -1.24
CA GLU A 92 3.37 -20.77 -1.43
C GLU A 92 2.03 -20.82 -2.18
N ILE A 93 1.12 -19.90 -1.87
CA ILE A 93 -0.18 -19.81 -2.53
C ILE A 93 0.00 -19.48 -4.01
N LEU A 94 0.85 -18.49 -4.33
CA LEU A 94 1.12 -18.04 -5.69
C LEU A 94 1.85 -19.10 -6.54
N GLU A 95 2.64 -19.97 -5.93
CA GLU A 95 3.25 -21.10 -6.65
C GLU A 95 2.26 -22.23 -6.93
N LYS A 96 1.47 -22.60 -5.92
CA LYS A 96 0.52 -23.72 -6.03
C LYS A 96 -0.69 -23.38 -6.91
N ARG A 97 -0.96 -22.09 -7.12
CA ARG A 97 -2.15 -21.62 -7.85
C ARG A 97 -1.77 -20.54 -8.84
N LYS A 98 -2.32 -20.59 -10.06
CA LYS A 98 -2.15 -19.55 -11.08
C LYS A 98 -2.97 -18.29 -10.77
N ILE A 99 -2.73 -17.68 -9.61
CA ILE A 99 -3.44 -16.48 -9.15
C ILE A 99 -2.69 -15.24 -9.60
N LYS A 100 -3.40 -14.33 -10.28
CA LYS A 100 -2.89 -12.99 -10.56
C LYS A 100 -3.23 -12.07 -9.40
N LEU A 101 -2.23 -11.66 -8.63
CA LEU A 101 -2.41 -10.80 -7.48
C LEU A 101 -2.67 -9.35 -7.94
N SER A 102 -3.71 -8.71 -7.39
CA SER A 102 -4.02 -7.29 -7.63
C SER A 102 -3.68 -6.44 -6.40
N GLU A 103 -3.56 -5.13 -6.58
CA GLU A 103 -3.27 -4.20 -5.48
C GLU A 103 -4.36 -4.23 -4.39
N SER A 104 -5.63 -4.39 -4.78
CA SER A 104 -6.75 -4.47 -3.85
C SER A 104 -6.67 -5.71 -2.96
N ILE A 105 -6.28 -6.85 -3.53
CA ILE A 105 -6.08 -8.10 -2.77
C ILE A 105 -4.99 -7.90 -1.72
N VAL A 106 -3.84 -7.34 -2.10
CA VAL A 106 -2.73 -7.10 -1.15
C VAL A 106 -3.14 -6.11 -0.06
N LYS A 107 -3.90 -5.06 -0.41
CA LYS A 107 -4.42 -4.09 0.57
C LYS A 107 -5.32 -4.77 1.62
N ARG A 108 -6.19 -5.70 1.21
CA ARG A 108 -7.04 -6.48 2.13
C ARG A 108 -6.20 -7.37 3.04
N ILE A 109 -5.24 -8.12 2.48
CA ILE A 109 -4.35 -8.98 3.27
C ILE A 109 -3.62 -8.14 4.33
N ARG A 110 -3.06 -6.99 3.94
CA ARG A 110 -2.39 -6.09 4.90
C ARG A 110 -3.31 -5.62 6.02
N LYS A 111 -4.52 -5.19 5.69
CA LYS A 111 -5.51 -4.77 6.70
C LYS A 111 -5.81 -5.90 7.68
N ALA A 112 -6.02 -7.11 7.18
CA ALA A 112 -6.25 -8.29 8.02
C ALA A 112 -5.04 -8.63 8.90
N VAL A 113 -3.81 -8.50 8.40
CA VAL A 113 -2.58 -8.67 9.21
C VAL A 113 -2.51 -7.62 10.32
N GLU A 114 -2.78 -6.37 10.00
CA GLU A 114 -2.80 -5.27 10.98
C GLU A 114 -3.85 -5.51 12.06
N GLU A 115 -5.07 -5.93 11.69
CA GLU A 115 -6.15 -6.26 12.63
C GLU A 115 -5.81 -7.48 13.51
N CYS A 116 -5.24 -8.53 12.92
CA CYS A 116 -4.84 -9.74 13.62
C CYS A 116 -3.75 -9.44 14.67
N ARG A 117 -2.81 -8.54 14.34
CA ARG A 117 -1.71 -8.13 15.22
C ARG A 117 -2.08 -7.12 16.30
N LYS A 118 -3.21 -6.42 16.16
CA LYS A 118 -3.76 -5.59 17.25
C LYS A 118 -4.21 -6.43 18.45
N ILE A 119 -4.57 -7.70 18.20
CA ILE A 119 -4.98 -8.65 19.25
C ILE A 119 -3.75 -9.22 19.95
N ASP A 120 -2.79 -9.73 19.17
CA ASP A 120 -1.47 -10.18 19.63
C ASP A 120 -0.46 -9.95 18.50
N GLU A 121 0.62 -9.23 18.79
CA GLU A 121 1.66 -8.90 17.81
C GLU A 121 2.31 -10.13 17.15
N LYS A 122 2.27 -11.29 17.83
CA LYS A 122 2.80 -12.56 17.33
C LYS A 122 1.83 -13.31 16.42
N ASN A 123 0.58 -12.85 16.29
CA ASN A 123 -0.39 -13.51 15.43
C ASN A 123 0.02 -13.40 13.96
N ILE A 124 -0.20 -14.51 13.25
CA ILE A 124 0.09 -14.66 11.83
C ILE A 124 -1.18 -15.20 11.18
N LEU A 125 -1.57 -14.61 10.05
CA LEU A 125 -2.70 -15.14 9.29
C LEU A 125 -2.40 -16.55 8.78
N THR A 126 -3.35 -17.45 8.92
CA THR A 126 -3.24 -18.80 8.36
C THR A 126 -3.34 -18.77 6.84
N LYS A 127 -2.92 -19.88 6.22
CA LYS A 127 -3.00 -20.06 4.77
C LYS A 127 -4.44 -20.01 4.27
N GLU A 128 -5.37 -20.59 5.01
CA GLU A 128 -6.80 -20.60 4.72
C GLU A 128 -7.34 -19.17 4.77
N GLN A 129 -7.02 -18.39 5.80
CA GLN A 129 -7.42 -16.98 5.91
C GLN A 129 -6.92 -16.14 4.73
N ILE A 130 -5.64 -16.28 4.35
CA ILE A 130 -5.10 -15.56 3.19
C ILE A 130 -5.78 -16.01 1.89
N LEU A 131 -6.02 -17.32 1.72
CA LEU A 131 -6.75 -17.84 0.56
C LEU A 131 -8.16 -17.28 0.46
N ASP A 132 -8.86 -17.16 1.58
CA ASP A 132 -10.20 -16.60 1.63
C ASP A 132 -10.18 -15.12 1.28
N LEU A 133 -9.22 -14.34 1.79
CA LEU A 133 -9.03 -12.93 1.40
C LEU A 133 -8.69 -12.75 -0.09
N ILE A 134 -8.02 -13.72 -0.71
CA ILE A 134 -7.72 -13.71 -2.15
C ILE A 134 -8.97 -14.05 -2.96
N LYS A 135 -9.71 -15.08 -2.55
CA LYS A 135 -10.92 -15.58 -3.24
C LYS A 135 -12.12 -14.69 -3.03
N MET A 136 -12.16 -13.95 -1.91
CA MET A 136 -13.20 -12.99 -1.62
C MET A 136 -13.31 -12.12 -2.86
N LYS A 137 -14.46 -12.25 -3.54
CA LYS A 137 -14.79 -11.37 -4.65
C LYS A 137 -14.69 -9.94 -4.13
N LYS A 138 -14.68 -8.95 -5.01
CA LYS A 138 -15.15 -7.65 -4.53
C LYS A 138 -16.62 -7.86 -4.15
N GLU A 139 -16.90 -8.46 -2.99
CA GLU A 139 -18.06 -8.01 -2.22
C GLU A 139 -17.68 -6.58 -1.91
N GLU A 140 -18.24 -5.70 -2.75
CA GLU A 140 -18.65 -4.37 -2.42
C GLU A 140 -17.89 -3.86 -1.19
N VAL A 141 -16.68 -3.32 -1.42
CA VAL A 141 -16.35 -2.07 -0.72
C VAL A 141 -17.60 -1.27 -0.97
N GLU A 142 -18.47 -1.13 0.04
CA GLU A 142 -19.86 -0.65 -0.02
C GLU A 142 -20.10 0.02 -1.36
N ASP A 143 -21.08 -0.41 -2.18
CA ASP A 143 -21.42 0.26 -3.44
C ASP A 143 -21.69 1.76 -3.20
N ILE A 144 -20.62 2.53 -3.03
CA ILE A 144 -20.58 3.95 -2.70
C ILE A 144 -20.70 4.55 -4.07
N ILE A 145 -21.95 4.69 -4.48
CA ILE A 145 -22.31 5.44 -5.66
C ILE A 145 -22.00 6.90 -5.32
N THR A 146 -20.96 7.43 -5.96
CA THR A 146 -20.62 8.85 -5.86
C THR A 146 -21.41 9.62 -6.91
N ILE A 147 -22.35 10.45 -6.46
CA ILE A 147 -23.08 11.38 -7.32
C ILE A 147 -22.39 12.74 -7.23
N THR A 148 -21.99 13.29 -8.38
CA THR A 148 -21.28 14.58 -8.43
C THR A 148 -22.23 15.66 -8.92
N PHE A 149 -22.24 16.81 -8.24
CA PHE A 149 -23.00 17.99 -8.65
C PHE A 149 -22.02 19.11 -9.02
N SER A 150 -22.32 19.83 -10.10
CA SER A 150 -21.69 21.11 -10.41
C SER A 150 -22.10 22.18 -9.37
N LYS A 151 -21.33 23.27 -9.31
CA LYS A 151 -21.67 24.41 -8.43
C LYS A 151 -23.05 24.99 -8.76
N GLU A 152 -23.42 25.00 -10.03
CA GLU A 152 -24.71 25.52 -10.51
C GLU A 152 -25.86 24.61 -10.06
N GLU A 153 -25.71 23.29 -10.15
CA GLU A 153 -26.73 22.33 -9.68
C GLU A 153 -26.87 22.37 -8.15
N LYS A 154 -25.75 22.46 -7.41
CA LYS A 154 -25.78 22.63 -5.95
C LYS A 154 -26.56 23.89 -5.57
N LYS A 155 -26.29 25.00 -6.25
CA LYS A 155 -27.00 26.28 -5.99
C LYS A 155 -28.47 26.22 -6.40
N LYS A 156 -28.80 25.55 -7.50
CA LYS A 156 -30.18 25.50 -8.00
C LYS A 156 -31.11 24.63 -7.15
N TYR A 157 -30.61 23.51 -6.64
CA TYR A 157 -31.45 22.50 -5.98
C TYR A 157 -31.18 22.35 -4.48
N PHE A 158 -30.04 22.84 -3.99
CA PHE A 158 -29.59 22.66 -2.62
C PHE A 158 -28.96 23.93 -2.01
N ASP A 159 -29.45 25.12 -2.37
CA ASP A 159 -28.89 26.40 -1.89
C ASP A 159 -29.00 26.53 -0.36
N ASP A 160 -30.13 26.07 0.18
CA ASP A 160 -30.45 26.12 1.62
C ASP A 160 -29.68 25.09 2.45
N TYR A 161 -28.94 24.18 1.81
CA TYR A 161 -28.18 23.12 2.50
C TYR A 161 -26.67 23.43 2.49
N ASN A 162 -26.08 23.33 3.67
CA ASN A 162 -24.68 23.69 3.91
C ASN A 162 -23.78 22.48 4.18
N SER A 163 -24.36 21.31 4.50
CA SER A 163 -23.62 20.04 4.63
C SER A 163 -24.03 19.00 3.58
N ILE A 164 -23.07 18.14 3.20
CA ILE A 164 -23.30 16.93 2.39
C ILE A 164 -24.30 16.00 3.09
N GLU A 165 -24.28 15.90 4.42
CA GLU A 165 -25.25 15.06 5.16
C GLU A 165 -26.68 15.56 5.00
N GLU A 166 -26.89 16.89 5.01
CA GLU A 166 -28.23 17.48 4.89
C GLU A 166 -28.82 17.22 3.49
N ILE A 167 -28.00 17.41 2.45
CA ILE A 167 -28.36 17.10 1.07
C ILE A 167 -28.71 15.62 0.92
N LYS A 168 -27.89 14.72 1.50
CA LYS A 168 -28.14 13.28 1.47
C LYS A 168 -29.46 12.93 2.16
N ASN A 169 -29.70 13.46 3.35
CA ASN A 169 -30.92 13.19 4.12
C ASN A 169 -32.17 13.72 3.41
N TYR A 170 -32.08 14.90 2.77
CA TYR A 170 -33.17 15.43 1.97
C TYR A 170 -33.51 14.51 0.78
N ILE A 171 -32.51 14.07 0.02
CA ILE A 171 -32.71 13.16 -1.12
C ILE A 171 -33.38 11.86 -0.65
N LEU A 172 -32.90 11.26 0.45
CA LEU A 172 -33.50 10.04 1.00
C LEU A 172 -34.96 10.26 1.41
N LYS A 173 -35.24 11.34 2.15
CA LYS A 173 -36.60 11.67 2.59
C LYS A 173 -37.58 11.85 1.43
N VAL A 174 -37.15 12.52 0.36
CA VAL A 174 -37.97 12.71 -0.86
C VAL A 174 -38.23 11.38 -1.55
N LEU A 175 -37.24 10.49 -1.62
CA LEU A 175 -37.38 9.18 -2.25
C LEU A 175 -38.24 8.21 -1.43
N GLU A 176 -38.18 8.28 -0.09
CA GLU A 176 -39.01 7.47 0.82
C GLU A 176 -40.46 7.93 0.89
N SER A 177 -40.73 9.19 0.56
CA SER A 177 -42.09 9.77 0.55
C SER A 177 -42.81 9.56 -0.79
N ARG A 178 -42.27 8.72 -1.67
CA ARG A 178 -42.73 8.46 -3.03
C ARG A 178 -43.32 7.06 -3.16
#